data_AF-F0ST52-F1
#
_entry.id   AF-F0ST52-F1
#
_cell.length_a   1.000
_cell.length_b   1.000
_cell.length_c   1.000
_cell.angle_alpha   90.00
_cell.angle_beta   90.00
_cell.angle_gamma   90.00
#
_symmetry.space_group_name_H-M   'P 1'
#
loop_
_entity.id
_entity.type
_entity.pdbx_description
1 polymer ?
#
loop_
_entity_poly.entity_id
_entity_poly.type
_entity_poly.pdbx_seq_one_letter_code
_entity_poly.pdbx_strand_id
1 'polypeptide(L)'
;MTFADTREFLIKVLVKKGMYAFEAEVVADRMLDADALGRHADGCVSLSRYVNAMDVGDIDPRALALPEKDLPAVSFTDANEGMGHVAASKGMEAAIEKAKVCGIGLSVIANSQSLGCPLIYAHMAAEAGMIGLCLSSTADKNASPDDRRRDLFLGSQPLAYAVPDAGQPLGFDFSFRDDDAQSVTLPIALRGPVGFLHAILTCGLTGERMPSQQKKSTPVERTEHFLMALDPVAFAGPEKMQQEVTELTAYLRNEGFSLIKPKDESRFELPEATVDSLRALAEKEKIAWPFE
;
A
#
# COMPACT_ATOMS: atom_id res chain seq x y z
N MET A 1 18.37 -13.99 -10.91
CA MET A 1 18.20 -12.88 -9.96
C MET A 1 17.43 -13.39 -8.76
N THR A 2 18.04 -13.38 -7.56
CA THR A 2 17.35 -13.85 -6.34
C THR A 2 16.61 -12.72 -5.64
N PHE A 3 15.66 -13.07 -4.77
CA PHE A 3 14.96 -12.11 -3.91
C PHE A 3 15.96 -11.28 -3.08
N ALA A 4 16.94 -11.95 -2.46
CA ALA A 4 17.95 -11.32 -1.62
C ALA A 4 18.84 -10.34 -2.40
N ASP A 5 19.34 -10.74 -3.57
CA ASP A 5 20.16 -9.88 -4.42
C ASP A 5 19.37 -8.65 -4.91
N THR A 6 18.08 -8.84 -5.21
CA THR A 6 17.17 -7.74 -5.60
C THR A 6 16.98 -6.78 -4.45
N ARG A 7 16.68 -7.29 -3.25
CA ARG A 7 16.54 -6.47 -2.04
C ARG A 7 17.76 -5.60 -1.79
N GLU A 8 18.96 -6.19 -1.85
CA GLU A 8 20.20 -5.44 -1.66
C GLU A 8 20.40 -4.34 -2.71
N PHE A 9 20.08 -4.63 -3.97
CA PHE A 9 20.16 -3.65 -5.05
C PHE A 9 19.22 -2.46 -4.79
N LEU A 10 17.96 -2.72 -4.45
CA LEU A 10 16.98 -1.67 -4.12
C LEU A 10 17.48 -0.77 -2.99
N ILE A 11 17.96 -1.37 -1.89
CA ILE A 11 18.51 -0.64 -0.73
C ILE A 11 19.70 0.24 -1.16
N LYS A 12 20.64 -0.31 -1.95
CA LYS A 12 21.80 0.43 -2.45
C LYS A 12 21.39 1.66 -3.27
N VAL A 13 20.39 1.51 -4.14
CA VAL A 13 19.86 2.63 -4.95
C VAL A 13 19.23 3.70 -4.04
N LEU A 14 18.34 3.31 -3.13
CA LEU A 14 17.61 4.23 -2.26
C LEU A 14 18.54 5.00 -1.30
N VAL A 15 19.51 4.30 -0.69
CA VAL A 15 20.53 4.92 0.17
C VAL A 15 21.38 5.90 -0.63
N LYS A 16 21.71 5.60 -1.91
CA LYS A 16 22.43 6.53 -2.78
C LYS A 16 21.65 7.82 -3.04
N LYS A 17 20.31 7.77 -3.07
CA LYS A 17 19.45 8.96 -3.14
C LYS A 17 19.37 9.74 -1.83
N GLY A 18 20.02 9.26 -0.76
CA GLY A 18 20.10 9.93 0.53
C GLY A 18 19.08 9.46 1.56
N MET A 19 18.38 8.35 1.28
CA MET A 19 17.45 7.73 2.23
C MET A 19 18.20 7.07 3.39
N TYR A 20 17.59 7.08 4.58
CA TYR A 20 18.12 6.32 5.70
C TYR A 20 18.05 4.83 5.42
N ALA A 21 19.12 4.08 5.75
CA ALA A 21 19.21 2.66 5.45
C ALA A 21 18.02 1.85 5.99
N PHE A 22 17.57 2.13 7.22
CA PHE A 22 16.43 1.44 7.82
C PHE A 22 15.10 1.71 7.09
N GLU A 23 14.92 2.88 6.48
CA GLU A 23 13.72 3.18 5.67
C GLU A 23 13.84 2.62 4.26
N ALA A 24 15.06 2.60 3.70
CA ALA A 24 15.34 1.97 2.42
C ALA A 24 15.06 0.46 2.47
N GLU A 25 15.34 -0.20 3.60
CA GLU A 25 14.97 -1.59 3.85
C GLU A 25 13.45 -1.80 3.80
N VAL A 26 12.68 -0.96 4.50
CA VAL A 26 11.21 -1.02 4.48
C VAL A 26 10.67 -0.86 3.07
N VAL A 27 11.15 0.15 2.32
CA VAL A 27 10.72 0.37 0.93
C VAL A 27 11.05 -0.84 0.05
N ALA A 28 12.28 -1.37 0.14
CA ALA A 28 12.70 -2.52 -0.64
C ALA A 28 11.84 -3.75 -0.35
N ASP A 29 11.55 -4.01 0.94
CA ASP A 29 10.70 -5.12 1.36
C ASP A 29 9.28 -4.97 0.81
N ARG A 30 8.67 -3.79 0.94
CA ARG A 30 7.31 -3.55 0.41
C ARG A 30 7.23 -3.67 -1.12
N MET A 31 8.25 -3.22 -1.86
CA MET A 31 8.27 -3.37 -3.32
C MET A 31 8.38 -4.85 -3.73
N LEU A 32 9.20 -5.62 -3.02
CA LEU A 32 9.33 -7.05 -3.26
C LEU A 32 8.11 -7.85 -2.81
N ASP A 33 7.45 -7.43 -1.73
CA ASP A 33 6.18 -8.01 -1.28
C ASP A 33 5.11 -7.85 -2.37
N ALA A 34 5.04 -6.69 -3.03
CA ALA A 34 4.14 -6.47 -4.17
C ALA A 34 4.46 -7.43 -5.33
N ASP A 35 5.72 -7.56 -5.71
CA ASP A 35 6.13 -8.50 -6.76
C ASP A 35 5.81 -9.97 -6.39
N ALA A 36 6.01 -10.35 -5.13
CA ALA A 36 5.69 -11.69 -4.64
C ALA A 36 4.17 -11.99 -4.62
N LEU A 37 3.34 -10.95 -4.53
CA LEU A 37 1.89 -11.05 -4.71
C LEU A 37 1.48 -11.07 -6.19
N GLY A 38 2.42 -10.84 -7.12
CA GLY A 38 2.14 -10.67 -8.56
C GLY A 38 1.59 -9.28 -8.92
N ARG A 39 1.69 -8.33 -7.99
CA ARG A 39 1.31 -6.91 -8.13
C ARG A 39 2.47 -6.11 -8.72
N HIS A 40 3.03 -6.56 -9.85
CA HIS A 40 4.28 -6.03 -10.39
C HIS A 40 4.26 -4.52 -10.69
N ALA A 41 3.10 -3.98 -11.08
CA ALA A 41 2.92 -2.55 -11.32
C ALA A 41 3.19 -1.69 -10.06
N ASP A 42 2.94 -2.25 -8.88
CA ASP A 42 3.13 -1.60 -7.59
C ASP A 42 4.45 -2.00 -6.92
N GLY A 43 5.20 -2.92 -7.53
CA GLY A 43 6.49 -3.45 -7.05
C GLY A 43 7.71 -2.76 -7.66
N CYS A 44 8.78 -3.52 -7.89
CA CYS A 44 10.12 -3.04 -8.28
C CYS A 44 10.13 -2.14 -9.52
N VAL A 45 9.19 -2.31 -10.45
CA VAL A 45 9.09 -1.48 -11.67
C VAL A 45 8.96 0.01 -11.35
N SER A 46 8.38 0.35 -10.19
CA SER A 46 8.17 1.72 -9.74
C SER A 46 9.45 2.41 -9.22
N LEU A 47 10.56 1.69 -9.05
CA LEU A 47 11.79 2.27 -8.46
C LEU A 47 12.29 3.48 -9.26
N SER A 48 12.36 3.34 -10.58
CA SER A 48 12.83 4.41 -11.47
C SER A 48 11.98 5.67 -11.34
N ARG A 49 10.66 5.52 -11.13
CA ARG A 49 9.74 6.63 -10.88
C ARG A 49 10.05 7.30 -9.54
N TYR A 50 10.24 6.54 -8.47
CA TYR A 50 10.57 7.08 -7.15
C TYR A 50 11.92 7.80 -7.14
N VAL A 51 12.94 7.23 -7.79
CA VAL A 51 14.26 7.86 -7.91
C VAL A 51 14.18 9.20 -8.66
N ASN A 52 13.43 9.24 -9.77
CA ASN A 52 13.22 10.49 -10.50
C ASN A 52 12.43 11.52 -9.68
N ALA A 53 11.45 11.07 -8.88
CA ALA A 53 10.69 11.95 -7.99
C ALA A 53 11.57 12.51 -6.86
N MET A 54 12.51 11.73 -6.32
CA MET A 54 13.54 12.22 -5.39
C MET A 54 14.49 13.21 -6.06
N ASP A 55 14.88 12.97 -7.33
CA ASP A 55 15.77 13.87 -8.08
C ASP A 55 15.19 15.28 -8.27
N VAL A 56 13.88 15.38 -8.47
CA VAL A 56 13.19 16.67 -8.66
C VAL A 56 12.68 17.28 -7.36
N GLY A 57 12.88 16.60 -6.22
CA GLY A 57 12.43 17.06 -4.91
C GLY A 57 10.94 16.86 -4.62
N ASP A 58 10.25 16.02 -5.39
CA ASP A 58 8.85 15.65 -5.11
C ASP A 58 8.77 14.68 -3.92
N ILE A 59 9.78 13.83 -3.74
CA ILE A 59 9.91 12.95 -2.57
C ILE A 59 11.12 13.40 -1.77
N ASP A 60 10.94 13.70 -0.49
CA ASP A 60 12.06 13.92 0.42
C ASP A 60 12.55 12.57 0.95
N PRO A 61 13.74 12.07 0.52
CA PRO A 61 14.26 10.79 0.98
C PRO A 61 14.66 10.79 2.46
N ARG A 62 14.72 11.96 3.11
CA ARG A 62 15.08 12.12 4.53
C ARG A 62 13.90 12.52 5.41
N ALA A 63 12.71 12.66 4.83
CA ALA A 63 11.52 12.94 5.58
C ALA A 63 11.19 11.79 6.54
N LEU A 64 10.82 12.16 7.76
CA LEU A 64 10.38 11.21 8.77
C LEU A 64 8.88 11.37 8.96
N ALA A 65 8.16 10.26 8.89
CA ALA A 65 6.75 10.23 9.27
C ALA A 65 6.63 10.35 10.80
N LEU A 66 5.97 11.42 11.26
CA LEU A 66 5.86 11.76 12.68
C LEU A 66 4.39 11.87 13.11
N PRO A 67 4.01 11.24 14.24
CA PRO A 67 2.65 11.38 14.76
C PRO A 67 2.43 12.80 15.28
N GLU A 68 1.41 13.48 14.77
CA GLU A 68 0.93 14.75 15.32
C GLU A 68 -0.09 14.55 16.43
N LYS A 69 -0.89 13.48 16.34
CA LYS A 69 -1.82 13.06 17.39
C LYS A 69 -1.68 11.58 17.64
N ASP A 70 -1.59 11.23 18.91
CA ASP A 70 -1.49 9.85 19.36
C ASP A 70 -2.49 9.59 20.48
N LEU A 71 -3.61 8.95 20.13
CA LEU A 71 -4.73 8.62 21.02
C LEU A 71 -4.77 7.10 21.24
N PRO A 72 -5.49 6.59 22.26
CA PRO A 72 -5.49 5.16 22.58
C PRO A 72 -5.80 4.24 21.39
N ALA A 73 -6.80 4.59 20.57
CA ALA A 73 -7.22 3.81 19.41
C ALA A 73 -6.92 4.47 18.06
N VAL A 74 -6.37 5.70 18.04
CA VAL A 74 -6.21 6.50 16.81
C VAL A 74 -4.85 7.17 16.78
N SER A 75 -4.20 7.17 15.62
CA SER A 75 -3.03 8.00 15.34
C SER A 75 -3.27 8.87 14.10
N PHE A 76 -2.72 10.08 14.13
CA PHE A 76 -2.67 10.99 12.99
C PHE A 76 -1.21 11.36 12.74
N THR A 77 -0.72 11.09 11.54
CA THR A 77 0.71 11.19 11.18
C THR A 77 0.88 12.10 9.97
N ASP A 78 1.81 13.05 10.06
CA ASP A 78 2.32 13.77 8.90
C ASP A 78 3.54 13.01 8.35
N ALA A 79 3.46 12.57 7.09
CA ALA A 79 4.55 11.86 6.41
C ALA A 79 5.64 12.79 5.84
N ASN A 80 5.42 14.11 5.88
CA ASN A 80 6.35 15.15 5.47
C ASN A 80 6.91 14.95 4.04
N GLU A 81 6.06 14.57 3.09
CA GLU A 81 6.41 14.27 1.69
C GLU A 81 7.37 13.08 1.52
N GLY A 82 7.51 12.26 2.56
CA GLY A 82 8.32 11.05 2.57
C GLY A 82 7.67 9.87 1.85
N MET A 83 8.44 8.78 1.74
CA MET A 83 8.00 7.56 1.07
C MET A 83 6.75 6.95 1.71
N GLY A 84 5.72 6.71 0.90
CA GLY A 84 4.46 6.11 1.36
C GLY A 84 4.63 4.73 1.96
N HIS A 85 5.56 3.93 1.45
CA HIS A 85 5.85 2.61 1.99
C HIS A 85 6.25 2.67 3.46
N VAL A 86 7.08 3.65 3.82
CA VAL A 86 7.56 3.85 5.18
C VAL A 86 6.41 4.33 6.07
N ALA A 87 5.70 5.36 5.62
CA ALA A 87 4.61 5.94 6.39
C ALA A 87 3.48 4.93 6.64
N ALA A 88 3.07 4.19 5.60
CA ALA A 88 2.01 3.19 5.70
C ALA A 88 2.41 1.97 6.53
N SER A 89 3.67 1.50 6.45
CA SER A 89 4.16 0.43 7.33
C SER A 89 4.12 0.86 8.79
N LYS A 90 4.70 2.03 9.13
CA LYS A 90 4.65 2.58 10.49
C LYS A 90 3.21 2.81 10.98
N GLY A 91 2.34 3.30 10.09
CA GLY A 91 0.92 3.54 10.40
C GLY A 91 0.15 2.26 10.68
N MET A 92 0.35 1.19 9.91
CA MET A 92 -0.29 -0.09 10.18
C MET A 92 0.26 -0.74 11.46
N GLU A 93 1.58 -0.68 11.69
CA GLU A 93 2.18 -1.13 12.96
C GLU A 93 1.55 -0.42 14.16
N ALA A 94 1.40 0.91 14.08
CA ALA A 94 0.72 1.68 15.11
C ALA A 94 -0.76 1.27 15.28
N ALA A 95 -1.48 1.01 14.19
CA ALA A 95 -2.86 0.53 14.24
C ALA A 95 -2.95 -0.86 14.91
N ILE A 96 -2.04 -1.78 14.58
CA ILE A 96 -1.96 -3.11 15.21
C ILE A 96 -1.73 -2.99 16.71
N GLU A 97 -0.72 -2.22 17.14
CA GLU A 97 -0.41 -2.05 18.57
C GLU A 97 -1.58 -1.45 19.36
N LYS A 98 -2.30 -0.49 18.75
CA LYS A 98 -3.49 0.10 19.36
C LYS A 98 -4.66 -0.88 19.42
N ALA A 99 -4.85 -1.69 18.38
CA ALA A 99 -5.89 -2.71 18.34
C ALA A 99 -5.70 -3.77 19.44
N LYS A 100 -4.46 -4.14 19.78
CA LYS A 100 -4.16 -5.06 20.91
C LYS A 100 -4.69 -4.53 22.24
N VAL A 101 -4.75 -3.21 22.43
CA VAL A 101 -5.15 -2.57 23.68
C VAL A 101 -6.64 -2.20 23.66
N CYS A 102 -7.14 -1.66 22.55
CA CYS A 102 -8.47 -1.08 22.44
C CYS A 102 -9.48 -1.94 21.68
N GLY A 103 -9.06 -3.07 21.10
CA GLY A 103 -9.85 -3.90 20.18
C GLY A 103 -9.91 -3.35 18.75
N ILE A 104 -9.61 -2.06 18.56
CA ILE A 104 -9.50 -1.39 17.26
C ILE A 104 -8.35 -0.39 17.29
N GLY A 105 -7.65 -0.27 16.17
CA GLY A 105 -6.64 0.75 15.95
C GLY A 105 -6.79 1.39 14.58
N LEU A 106 -6.62 2.70 14.53
CA LEU A 106 -6.75 3.51 13.33
C LEU A 106 -5.49 4.37 13.16
N SER A 107 -4.99 4.45 11.93
CA SER A 107 -3.92 5.36 11.56
C SER A 107 -4.32 6.14 10.32
N VAL A 108 -4.35 7.46 10.44
CA VAL A 108 -4.58 8.38 9.33
C VAL A 108 -3.26 9.09 9.01
N ILE A 109 -2.86 9.06 7.75
CA ILE A 109 -1.57 9.61 7.30
C ILE A 109 -1.83 10.71 6.28
N ALA A 110 -1.31 11.89 6.56
CA ALA A 110 -1.35 13.04 5.67
C ALA A 110 0.00 13.25 4.97
N ASN A 111 -0.03 13.99 3.86
CA ASN A 111 1.17 14.52 3.19
C ASN A 111 2.21 13.43 2.86
N SER A 112 1.75 12.30 2.34
CA SER A 112 2.56 11.13 1.99
C SER A 112 2.76 11.00 0.47
N GLN A 113 3.65 10.09 0.08
CA GLN A 113 3.74 9.56 -1.28
C GLN A 113 2.99 8.24 -1.45
N SER A 114 2.95 7.75 -2.69
CA SER A 114 2.42 6.43 -3.07
C SER A 114 2.94 5.31 -2.15
N LEU A 115 2.02 4.49 -1.62
CA LEU A 115 2.33 3.34 -0.76
C LEU A 115 2.52 2.02 -1.52
N GLY A 116 2.44 2.03 -2.86
CA GLY A 116 2.50 0.81 -3.66
C GLY A 116 1.21 0.00 -3.52
N CYS A 117 1.31 -1.29 -3.19
CA CYS A 117 0.15 -2.17 -3.07
C CYS A 117 -0.51 -2.03 -1.68
N PRO A 118 -1.78 -1.57 -1.58
CA PRO A 118 -2.48 -1.41 -0.30
C PRO A 118 -2.67 -2.75 0.43
N LEU A 119 -2.70 -3.87 -0.32
CA LEU A 119 -2.92 -5.18 0.23
C LEU A 119 -1.81 -5.63 1.19
N ILE A 120 -0.58 -5.17 0.97
CA ILE A 120 0.56 -5.49 1.84
C ILE A 120 0.28 -5.01 3.27
N TYR A 121 -0.23 -3.79 3.42
CA TYR A 121 -0.52 -3.24 4.74
C TYR A 121 -1.72 -3.92 5.39
N ALA A 122 -2.74 -4.29 4.60
CA ALA A 122 -3.83 -5.11 5.12
C ALA A 122 -3.32 -6.48 5.60
N HIS A 123 -2.38 -7.11 4.87
CA HIS A 123 -1.73 -8.36 5.26
C HIS A 123 -0.94 -8.23 6.56
N MET A 124 -0.23 -7.11 6.80
CA MET A 124 0.49 -6.89 8.06
C MET A 124 -0.42 -7.07 9.29
N ALA A 125 -1.66 -6.57 9.23
CA ALA A 125 -2.63 -6.77 10.31
C ALA A 125 -3.13 -8.22 10.40
N ALA A 126 -3.41 -8.85 9.25
CA ALA A 126 -3.84 -10.25 9.20
C ALA A 126 -2.78 -11.23 9.69
N GLU A 127 -1.50 -10.98 9.42
CA GLU A 127 -0.38 -11.74 9.97
C GLU A 127 -0.27 -11.57 11.49
N ALA A 128 -0.69 -10.43 12.03
CA ALA A 128 -0.82 -10.20 13.46
C ALA A 128 -2.10 -10.81 14.08
N GLY A 129 -2.88 -11.58 13.32
CA GLY A 129 -4.13 -12.19 13.77
C GLY A 129 -5.33 -11.23 13.78
N MET A 130 -5.23 -10.09 13.10
CA MET A 130 -6.23 -9.02 13.09
C MET A 130 -6.87 -8.81 11.71
N ILE A 131 -8.05 -8.23 11.64
CA ILE A 131 -8.61 -7.79 10.35
C ILE A 131 -7.93 -6.48 9.96
N GLY A 132 -7.35 -6.43 8.76
CA GLY A 132 -6.70 -5.24 8.21
C GLY A 132 -7.55 -4.56 7.15
N LEU A 133 -7.53 -3.23 7.13
CA LEU A 133 -8.07 -2.39 6.05
C LEU A 133 -7.06 -1.29 5.72
N CYS A 134 -6.82 -1.07 4.43
CA CYS A 134 -5.95 -0.02 3.93
C CYS A 134 -6.63 0.69 2.75
N LEU A 135 -6.74 2.02 2.85
CA LEU A 135 -7.24 2.91 1.81
C LEU A 135 -6.16 3.94 1.49
N SER A 136 -5.96 4.24 0.22
CA SER A 136 -5.07 5.31 -0.24
C SER A 136 -5.82 6.23 -1.18
N SER A 137 -5.60 7.55 -1.08
CA SER A 137 -5.99 8.43 -2.16
C SER A 137 -5.05 8.24 -3.37
N THR A 138 -5.52 8.64 -4.55
CA THR A 138 -4.71 8.70 -5.76
C THR A 138 -4.45 10.15 -6.11
N ALA A 139 -3.20 10.46 -6.45
CA ALA A 139 -2.81 11.76 -6.97
C ALA A 139 -2.13 11.58 -8.32
N ASP A 140 -2.93 11.39 -9.38
CA ASP A 140 -2.39 11.52 -10.73
C ASP A 140 -2.15 13.02 -11.02
N LYS A 141 -0.87 13.40 -11.02
CA LYS A 141 -0.44 14.78 -11.33
C LYS A 141 -0.83 15.23 -12.74
N ASN A 142 -1.03 14.29 -13.67
CA ASN A 142 -1.42 14.57 -15.04
C ASN A 142 -2.95 14.59 -15.24
N ALA A 143 -3.72 14.02 -14.31
CA ALA A 143 -5.17 14.05 -14.37
C ALA A 143 -5.71 15.47 -14.19
N SER A 144 -6.67 15.87 -15.03
CA SER A 144 -7.34 17.15 -14.87
C SER A 144 -8.17 17.16 -13.58
N PRO A 145 -8.50 18.33 -13.01
CA PRO A 145 -9.40 18.40 -11.85
C PRO A 145 -10.73 17.68 -12.06
N ASP A 146 -11.26 17.64 -13.28
CA ASP A 146 -12.50 16.93 -13.60
C ASP A 146 -12.30 15.42 -13.78
N ASP A 147 -11.11 14.98 -14.16
CA ASP A 147 -10.73 13.56 -14.13
C ASP A 147 -10.56 13.09 -12.68
N ARG A 148 -9.85 13.86 -11.83
CA ARG A 148 -9.73 13.53 -10.39
C ARG A 148 -11.07 13.50 -9.68
N ARG A 149 -11.98 14.43 -10.00
CA ARG A 149 -13.36 14.40 -9.49
C ARG A 149 -14.09 13.15 -9.96
N ARG A 150 -13.94 12.77 -11.22
CA ARG A 150 -14.51 11.52 -11.74
C ARG A 150 -13.90 10.32 -11.04
N ASP A 151 -12.59 10.24 -10.88
CA ASP A 151 -11.90 9.14 -10.19
C ASP A 151 -12.37 8.97 -8.75
N LEU A 152 -12.55 10.07 -8.02
CA LEU A 152 -13.18 10.06 -6.70
C LEU A 152 -14.61 9.54 -6.72
N PHE A 153 -15.44 10.06 -7.62
CA PHE A 153 -16.84 9.65 -7.76
C PHE A 153 -17.01 8.28 -8.41
N LEU A 154 -15.97 7.75 -9.05
CA LEU A 154 -15.94 6.41 -9.63
C LEU A 154 -15.22 5.44 -8.70
N GLY A 155 -14.79 5.91 -7.53
CA GLY A 155 -14.13 5.11 -6.51
C GLY A 155 -12.87 4.44 -7.02
N SER A 156 -12.15 4.98 -8.00
CA SER A 156 -10.98 4.33 -8.62
C SER A 156 -9.74 4.22 -7.72
N GLN A 157 -9.92 4.47 -6.43
CA GLN A 157 -8.86 4.59 -5.43
C GLN A 157 -8.52 3.22 -4.81
N PRO A 158 -7.25 2.95 -4.46
CA PRO A 158 -6.83 1.68 -3.88
C PRO A 158 -7.50 1.41 -2.53
N LEU A 159 -8.28 0.34 -2.47
CA LEU A 159 -8.92 -0.19 -1.26
C LEU A 159 -8.55 -1.66 -1.12
N ALA A 160 -7.94 -2.02 0.01
CA ALA A 160 -7.67 -3.41 0.31
C ALA A 160 -8.06 -3.76 1.74
N TYR A 161 -8.53 -4.99 1.94
CA TYR A 161 -8.72 -5.55 3.27
C TYR A 161 -8.19 -6.98 3.33
N ALA A 162 -7.83 -7.44 4.53
CA ALA A 162 -7.38 -8.80 4.74
C ALA A 162 -7.89 -9.35 6.07
N VAL A 163 -8.14 -10.65 6.10
CA VAL A 163 -8.55 -11.38 7.32
C VAL A 163 -7.54 -12.49 7.62
N PRO A 164 -7.31 -12.82 8.90
CA PRO A 164 -6.45 -13.93 9.29
C PRO A 164 -7.08 -15.28 8.87
N ASP A 165 -6.26 -16.21 8.41
CA ASP A 165 -6.64 -17.59 8.08
C ASP A 165 -5.49 -18.55 8.48
N ALA A 166 -5.79 -19.85 8.61
CA ALA A 166 -4.93 -20.87 9.21
C ALA A 166 -3.58 -21.12 8.49
N GLY A 167 -3.38 -20.53 7.30
CA GLY A 167 -2.13 -20.64 6.53
C GLY A 167 -1.55 -19.28 6.16
N GLN A 168 -2.27 -18.52 5.34
CA GLN A 168 -1.89 -17.17 4.94
C GLN A 168 -3.11 -16.25 4.96
N PRO A 169 -2.93 -14.94 5.20
CA PRO A 169 -4.01 -13.96 5.11
C PRO A 169 -4.86 -14.09 3.84
N LEU A 170 -6.18 -13.98 4.01
CA LEU A 170 -7.10 -13.82 2.89
C LEU A 170 -7.29 -12.33 2.63
N GLY A 171 -6.58 -11.84 1.63
CA GLY A 171 -6.52 -10.43 1.26
C GLY A 171 -7.18 -10.07 -0.07
N PHE A 172 -8.05 -9.06 -0.08
CA PHE A 172 -8.73 -8.58 -1.28
C PHE A 172 -8.28 -7.16 -1.61
N ASP A 173 -7.92 -6.92 -2.87
CA ASP A 173 -7.55 -5.60 -3.40
C ASP A 173 -8.55 -5.18 -4.49
N PHE A 174 -9.13 -4.01 -4.29
CA PHE A 174 -10.06 -3.35 -5.21
C PHE A 174 -9.33 -2.16 -5.83
N SER A 175 -8.23 -2.43 -6.53
CA SER A 175 -7.56 -1.44 -7.37
C SER A 175 -8.25 -1.39 -8.73
N PHE A 176 -8.76 -0.24 -9.15
CA PHE A 176 -9.59 -0.10 -10.36
C PHE A 176 -8.78 0.01 -11.65
N ARG A 177 -7.74 -0.82 -11.80
CA ARG A 177 -6.94 -0.89 -13.02
C ARG A 177 -7.48 -2.01 -13.88
N ASP A 178 -8.06 -1.65 -15.03
CA ASP A 178 -8.72 -2.59 -15.96
C ASP A 178 -7.81 -3.74 -16.43
N ASP A 179 -6.48 -3.63 -16.27
CA ASP A 179 -5.49 -4.61 -16.71
C ASP A 179 -4.98 -5.56 -15.61
N ASP A 180 -5.43 -5.42 -14.37
CA ASP A 180 -4.95 -6.24 -13.26
C ASP A 180 -5.86 -7.43 -12.98
N ALA A 181 -5.48 -8.61 -13.49
CA ALA A 181 -6.19 -9.88 -13.33
C ALA A 181 -6.40 -10.31 -11.85
N GLN A 182 -5.74 -9.65 -10.91
CA GLN A 182 -5.84 -9.90 -9.47
C GLN A 182 -6.72 -8.87 -8.73
N SER A 183 -7.15 -7.82 -9.40
CA SER A 183 -7.97 -6.76 -8.82
C SER A 183 -9.45 -7.01 -9.05
N VAL A 184 -10.27 -6.77 -8.03
CA VAL A 184 -11.71 -6.89 -8.15
C VAL A 184 -12.31 -5.53 -8.49
N THR A 185 -12.81 -5.41 -9.71
CA THR A 185 -13.48 -4.19 -10.16
C THR A 185 -14.91 -4.13 -9.61
N LEU A 186 -15.21 -3.14 -8.76
CA LEU A 186 -16.58 -2.97 -8.24
C LEU A 186 -17.58 -2.63 -9.37
N PRO A 187 -18.84 -3.11 -9.26
CA PRO A 187 -19.93 -2.69 -10.13
C PRO A 187 -20.07 -1.15 -10.15
N ILE A 188 -20.37 -0.58 -11.33
CA ILE A 188 -20.51 0.87 -11.54
C ILE A 188 -21.48 1.51 -10.51
N ALA A 189 -22.54 0.79 -10.11
CA ALA A 189 -23.50 1.28 -9.14
C ALA A 189 -22.93 1.51 -7.72
N LEU A 190 -21.88 0.78 -7.33
CA LEU A 190 -21.25 0.89 -6.01
C LEU A 190 -20.07 1.88 -5.99
N ARG A 191 -19.50 2.17 -7.15
CA ARG A 191 -18.35 3.07 -7.31
C ARG A 191 -18.56 4.47 -6.73
N GLY A 192 -19.74 5.05 -6.92
CA GLY A 192 -20.11 6.38 -6.38
C GLY A 192 -20.08 6.48 -4.86
N PRO A 193 -20.94 5.73 -4.15
CA PRO A 193 -21.00 5.78 -2.69
C PRO A 193 -19.69 5.34 -2.02
N VAL A 194 -19.02 4.31 -2.56
CA VAL A 194 -17.75 3.81 -2.01
C VAL A 194 -16.64 4.85 -2.20
N GLY A 195 -16.50 5.42 -3.40
CA GLY A 195 -15.53 6.46 -3.67
C GLY A 195 -15.72 7.72 -2.83
N PHE A 196 -16.97 8.10 -2.56
CA PHE A 196 -17.28 9.22 -1.66
C PHE A 196 -16.80 8.97 -0.22
N LEU A 197 -17.10 7.80 0.34
CA LEU A 197 -16.65 7.45 1.69
C LEU A 197 -15.12 7.36 1.75
N HIS A 198 -14.50 6.73 0.76
CA HIS A 198 -13.06 6.63 0.63
C HIS A 198 -12.39 8.00 0.68
N ALA A 199 -12.89 8.95 -0.11
CA ALA A 199 -12.37 10.32 -0.13
C ALA A 199 -12.47 11.03 1.23
N ILE A 200 -13.53 10.77 2.00
CA ILE A 200 -13.66 11.32 3.35
C ILE A 200 -12.63 10.70 4.28
N LEU A 201 -12.45 9.38 4.22
CA LEU A 201 -11.53 8.68 5.12
C LEU A 201 -10.06 9.00 4.82
N THR A 202 -9.68 9.17 3.56
CA THR A 202 -8.30 9.49 3.18
C THR A 202 -8.03 10.99 3.19
N CYS A 203 -8.87 11.82 2.55
CA CYS A 203 -8.62 13.26 2.45
C CYS A 203 -9.38 14.10 3.50
N GLY A 204 -10.62 13.74 3.81
CA GLY A 204 -11.45 14.52 4.74
C GLY A 204 -10.94 14.50 6.17
N LEU A 205 -10.45 13.34 6.65
CA LEU A 205 -9.93 13.18 8.01
C LEU A 205 -8.55 13.82 8.22
N THR A 206 -7.77 14.02 7.15
CA THR A 206 -6.46 14.68 7.23
C THR A 206 -6.58 16.21 7.32
N GLY A 207 -7.78 16.77 7.11
CA GLY A 207 -7.97 18.21 7.01
C GLY A 207 -7.38 18.83 5.75
N GLU A 208 -6.84 17.98 4.86
CA GLU A 208 -6.32 18.39 3.57
C GLU A 208 -7.43 18.76 2.60
N ARG A 209 -7.06 19.45 1.53
CA ARG A 209 -8.03 19.80 0.49
C ARG A 209 -8.56 18.53 -0.15
N MET A 210 -9.89 18.41 -0.18
CA MET A 210 -10.56 17.41 -0.99
C MET A 210 -10.02 17.47 -2.42
N PRO A 211 -9.90 16.35 -3.15
CA PRO A 211 -9.23 16.40 -4.46
C PRO A 211 -9.96 17.26 -5.49
N SER A 212 -11.25 17.59 -5.27
CA SER A 212 -12.01 18.60 -6.03
C SER A 212 -11.50 20.05 -5.87
N GLN A 213 -10.67 20.30 -4.86
CA GLN A 213 -10.11 21.60 -4.43
C GLN A 213 -8.57 21.65 -4.55
N GLN A 214 -7.92 20.54 -4.93
CA GLN A 214 -6.49 20.52 -5.24
C GLN A 214 -6.24 21.36 -6.51
N LYS A 215 -5.27 22.30 -6.46
CA LYS A 215 -4.91 23.14 -7.62
C LYS A 215 -4.04 22.33 -8.59
N LYS A 216 -4.13 22.67 -9.89
CA LYS A 216 -3.34 22.12 -11.00
C LYS A 216 -1.80 22.27 -10.89
N SER A 217 -1.27 22.78 -9.76
CA SER A 217 0.02 23.49 -9.74
C SER A 217 1.00 23.12 -8.63
N THR A 218 0.81 22.05 -7.87
CA THR A 218 1.90 21.52 -7.04
C THR A 218 2.67 20.48 -7.87
N PRO A 219 3.99 20.63 -8.06
CA PRO A 219 4.80 19.64 -8.78
C PRO A 219 4.80 18.27 -8.08
N VAL A 220 4.55 18.29 -6.76
CA VAL A 220 4.57 17.15 -5.85
C VAL A 220 3.28 16.32 -5.94
N GLU A 221 3.41 15.01 -6.18
CA GLU A 221 2.36 14.02 -5.95
C GLU A 221 2.13 13.90 -4.43
N ARG A 222 0.89 14.06 -3.96
CA ARG A 222 0.58 13.92 -2.52
C ARG A 222 -0.58 12.97 -2.36
N THR A 223 -0.40 11.94 -1.55
CA THR A 223 -1.43 10.97 -1.21
C THR A 223 -1.64 10.92 0.29
N GLU A 224 -2.84 10.50 0.66
CA GLU A 224 -3.29 10.35 2.02
C GLU A 224 -3.79 8.93 2.25
N HIS A 225 -3.53 8.40 3.44
CA HIS A 225 -3.79 7.00 3.73
C HIS A 225 -4.65 6.84 4.98
N PHE A 226 -5.53 5.87 4.94
CA PHE A 226 -6.34 5.43 6.07
C PHE A 226 -6.10 3.94 6.30
N LEU A 227 -5.60 3.59 7.47
CA LEU A 227 -5.27 2.23 7.86
C LEU A 227 -6.04 1.86 9.14
N MET A 228 -6.53 0.64 9.20
CA MET A 228 -7.28 0.12 10.34
C MET A 228 -6.88 -1.32 10.62
N ALA A 229 -6.74 -1.64 11.90
CA ALA A 229 -6.62 -2.99 12.42
C ALA A 229 -7.76 -3.24 13.44
N LEU A 230 -8.37 -4.42 13.35
CA LEU A 230 -9.44 -4.85 14.26
C LEU A 230 -9.05 -6.18 14.89
N ASP A 231 -8.99 -6.23 16.22
CA ASP A 231 -8.61 -7.44 16.95
C ASP A 231 -9.86 -8.30 17.24
N PRO A 232 -9.99 -9.51 16.63
CA PRO A 232 -11.12 -10.40 16.86
C PRO A 232 -11.26 -10.85 18.32
N VAL A 233 -10.18 -10.81 19.11
CA VAL A 233 -10.18 -11.15 20.54
C VAL A 233 -11.10 -10.21 21.33
N ALA A 234 -11.27 -8.97 20.88
CA ALA A 234 -12.16 -8.00 21.53
C ALA A 234 -13.67 -8.28 21.31
N PHE A 235 -14.03 -9.27 20.48
CA PHE A 235 -15.40 -9.58 20.11
C PHE A 235 -15.84 -10.97 20.63
N ALA A 236 -16.46 -11.79 19.78
CA ALA A 236 -16.92 -13.14 20.13
C ALA A 236 -15.77 -14.17 20.22
N GLY A 237 -14.52 -13.73 20.08
CA GLY A 237 -13.31 -14.56 20.09
C GLY A 237 -12.87 -14.98 18.67
N PRO A 238 -11.55 -15.20 18.47
CA PRO A 238 -10.98 -15.48 17.15
C PRO A 238 -11.30 -16.89 16.63
N GLU A 239 -11.48 -17.88 17.52
CA GLU A 239 -11.65 -19.30 17.14
C GLU A 239 -12.88 -19.52 16.25
N LYS A 240 -14.03 -18.98 16.68
CA LYS A 240 -15.27 -19.10 15.92
C LYS A 240 -15.18 -18.36 14.60
N MET A 241 -14.57 -17.17 14.59
CA MET A 241 -14.36 -16.41 13.35
C MET A 241 -13.50 -17.20 12.36
N GLN A 242 -12.37 -17.76 12.81
CA GLN A 242 -11.47 -18.54 11.97
C GLN A 242 -12.17 -19.76 11.37
N GLN A 243 -12.95 -20.50 12.18
CA GLN A 243 -13.72 -21.63 11.69
C GLN A 243 -14.68 -21.23 10.55
N GLU A 244 -15.47 -20.17 10.75
CA GLU A 244 -16.42 -19.68 9.75
C GLU A 244 -15.71 -19.20 8.47
N VAL A 245 -14.57 -18.52 8.61
CA VAL A 245 -13.76 -18.06 7.47
C VAL A 245 -13.21 -19.26 6.68
N THR A 246 -12.68 -20.28 7.34
CA THR A 246 -12.18 -21.50 6.70
C THR A 246 -13.29 -22.25 5.95
N GLU A 247 -14.45 -22.43 6.58
CA GLU A 247 -15.61 -23.10 5.97
C GLU A 247 -16.13 -22.34 4.75
N LEU A 248 -16.29 -21.01 4.87
CA LEU A 248 -16.73 -20.15 3.76
C LEU A 248 -15.73 -20.18 2.60
N THR A 249 -14.43 -20.12 2.89
CA THR A 249 -13.39 -20.14 1.85
C THR A 249 -13.36 -21.47 1.11
N ALA A 250 -13.50 -22.59 1.82
CA ALA A 250 -13.60 -23.91 1.20
C ALA A 250 -14.85 -24.02 0.31
N TYR A 251 -16.00 -23.52 0.77
CA TYR A 251 -17.23 -23.48 -0.01
C TYR A 251 -17.06 -22.66 -1.29
N LEU A 252 -16.55 -21.43 -1.19
CA LEU A 252 -16.35 -20.55 -2.35
C LEU A 252 -15.38 -21.16 -3.38
N ARG A 253 -14.30 -21.80 -2.93
CA ARG A 253 -13.38 -22.51 -3.83
C ARG A 253 -14.06 -23.66 -4.58
N ASN A 254 -14.92 -24.42 -3.90
CA ASN A 254 -15.68 -25.51 -4.52
C ASN A 254 -16.69 -24.99 -5.57
N GLU A 255 -17.25 -23.81 -5.35
CA GLU A 255 -18.13 -23.12 -6.32
C GLU A 255 -17.35 -22.47 -7.49
N GLY A 256 -16.02 -22.64 -7.53
CA GLY A 256 -15.17 -22.10 -8.60
C GLY A 256 -14.70 -20.67 -8.39
N PHE A 257 -14.97 -20.07 -7.23
CA PHE A 257 -14.40 -18.77 -6.86
C PHE A 257 -13.00 -18.96 -6.28
N SER A 258 -11.98 -18.92 -7.14
CA SER A 258 -10.58 -18.90 -6.71
C SER A 258 -10.15 -17.48 -6.39
N LEU A 259 -10.39 -17.02 -5.16
CA LEU A 259 -9.93 -15.71 -4.72
C LEU A 259 -8.65 -15.90 -3.88
N ILE A 260 -7.59 -15.21 -4.35
CA ILE A 260 -6.34 -14.91 -3.66
C ILE A 260 -5.28 -16.01 -3.76
N LYS A 261 -4.12 -15.64 -4.31
CA LYS A 261 -2.92 -16.48 -4.33
C LYS A 261 -2.06 -16.13 -3.11
N PRO A 262 -1.52 -17.14 -2.41
CA PRO A 262 -0.57 -16.90 -1.34
C PRO A 262 0.67 -16.14 -1.84
N LYS A 263 1.28 -15.35 -0.96
CA LYS A 263 2.65 -14.85 -1.18
C LYS A 263 3.55 -16.06 -1.35
N ASP A 264 4.20 -16.18 -2.51
CA ASP A 264 5.07 -17.30 -2.84
C ASP A 264 6.43 -16.79 -3.30
N GLU A 265 7.33 -16.57 -2.33
CA GLU A 265 8.70 -16.13 -2.58
C GLU A 265 9.51 -17.14 -3.41
N SER A 266 9.10 -18.41 -3.44
CA SER A 266 9.76 -19.44 -4.27
C SER A 266 9.48 -19.28 -5.76
N ARG A 267 8.47 -18.47 -6.12
CA ARG A 267 8.13 -18.09 -7.49
C ARG A 267 8.54 -16.65 -7.83
N PHE A 268 9.44 -16.05 -7.05
CA PHE A 268 9.91 -14.70 -7.33
C PHE A 268 10.59 -14.64 -8.69
N GLU A 269 9.89 -14.06 -9.66
CA GLU A 269 10.35 -13.80 -11.01
C GLU A 269 9.87 -12.40 -11.40
N LEU A 270 10.81 -11.52 -11.72
CA LEU A 270 10.46 -10.18 -12.20
C LEU A 270 10.21 -10.23 -13.71
N PRO A 271 9.18 -9.52 -14.21
CA PRO A 271 8.98 -9.35 -15.64
C PRO A 271 10.24 -8.79 -16.32
N GLU A 272 10.53 -9.23 -17.54
CA GLU A 272 11.72 -8.79 -18.31
C GLU A 272 11.80 -7.26 -18.42
N ALA A 273 10.66 -6.60 -18.68
CA ALA A 273 10.57 -5.14 -18.72
C ALA A 273 10.96 -4.46 -17.39
N THR A 274 10.67 -5.10 -16.25
CA THR A 274 11.10 -4.63 -14.93
C THR A 274 12.61 -4.75 -14.78
N VAL A 275 13.19 -5.88 -15.20
CA VAL A 275 14.65 -6.10 -15.16
C VAL A 275 15.38 -5.07 -16.02
N ASP A 276 14.90 -4.81 -17.24
CA ASP A 276 15.48 -3.81 -18.14
C ASP A 276 15.42 -2.40 -17.56
N SER A 277 14.29 -2.02 -16.94
CA SER A 277 14.14 -0.74 -16.24
C SER A 277 15.13 -0.60 -15.09
N LEU A 278 15.32 -1.65 -14.28
CA LEU A 278 16.27 -1.65 -13.18
C LEU A 278 17.73 -1.60 -13.67
N ARG A 279 18.05 -2.28 -14.78
CA ARG A 279 19.38 -2.23 -15.39
C ARG A 279 19.70 -0.84 -15.92
N ALA A 280 18.76 -0.22 -16.66
CA ALA A 280 18.91 1.15 -17.12
C ALA A 280 19.09 2.15 -15.97
N LEU A 281 18.38 1.92 -14.85
CA LEU A 281 18.55 2.72 -13.64
C LEU A 281 19.94 2.52 -13.00
N ALA A 282 20.44 1.29 -12.94
CA ALA A 282 21.78 0.99 -12.44
C ALA A 282 22.86 1.74 -13.23
N GLU A 283 22.74 1.74 -14.56
CA GLU A 283 23.62 2.49 -15.46
C GLU A 283 23.53 4.01 -15.21
N LYS A 284 22.30 4.57 -15.17
CA LYS A 284 22.06 6.01 -14.91
C LYS A 284 22.66 6.44 -13.58
N GLU A 285 22.40 5.68 -12.52
CA GLU A 285 22.84 6.00 -11.18
C GLU A 285 24.29 5.56 -10.93
N LYS A 286 24.99 4.93 -11.90
CA LYS A 286 26.36 4.42 -11.73
C LYS A 286 26.48 3.47 -10.54
N ILE A 287 25.60 2.48 -10.46
CA ILE A 287 25.62 1.39 -9.49
C ILE A 287 25.93 0.11 -10.25
N ALA A 288 26.82 -0.73 -9.72
CA ALA A 288 27.14 -2.01 -10.34
C ALA A 288 25.89 -2.89 -10.41
N TRP A 289 25.61 -3.45 -11.59
CA TRP A 289 24.52 -4.39 -11.81
C TRP A 289 24.90 -5.74 -11.17
N PRO A 290 24.18 -6.22 -10.14
CA PRO A 290 24.65 -7.37 -9.35
C PRO A 290 24.23 -8.74 -9.90
N PHE A 291 23.60 -8.79 -11.09
CA PHE A 291 22.96 -10.01 -11.61
C PHE A 291 23.61 -10.55 -12.90
N GLU A 292 24.90 -10.30 -13.10
CA GLU A 292 25.71 -10.93 -14.17
C GLU A 292 26.07 -12.39 -13.85
#